data_AF-A0A957CED9-F1
#
_entry.id   AF-A0A957CED9-F1
#
_cell.length_a   1.000
_cell.length_b   1.000
_cell.length_c   1.000
_cell.angle_alpha   90.00
_cell.angle_beta   90.00
_cell.angle_gamma   90.00
#
_symmetry.space_group_name_H-M   'P 1'
#
loop_
_entity.id
_entity.type
_entity.pdbx_description
1 polymer ?
#
loop_
_entity_poly.entity_id
_entity_poly.type
_entity_poly.pdbx_seq_one_letter_code
_entity_poly.pdbx_strand_id
1 'polypeptide(L)'
;MNKPTAVSLSIFRYLFASVAEEMGVTLGRAAYSPNIKERLDFSCALFLGDGRMLAQAAHIPVHLGAMPASVQAAISQCAPFAPGDVVIVNDPYQGGNHLPDITLVSPVFFGNQHSANSNQSTEPVTLSPGHLVTPSPLQPSFFVA
;
A
#
# COMPACT_ATOMS: atom_id res chain seq x y z
N MET A 1 0.59 -26.80 -0.15
CA MET A 1 0.26 -25.88 -1.26
C MET A 1 0.97 -26.39 -2.50
N ASN A 2 0.27 -26.61 -3.62
CA ASN A 2 0.91 -27.04 -4.87
C ASN A 2 1.81 -25.94 -5.41
N LYS A 3 2.97 -26.30 -5.96
CA LYS A 3 3.85 -25.32 -6.64
C LYS A 3 3.11 -24.72 -7.84
N PRO A 4 3.17 -23.39 -8.04
CA PRO A 4 2.59 -22.77 -9.22
C PRO A 4 3.24 -23.33 -10.48
N THR A 5 2.43 -23.59 -11.52
CA THR A 5 2.94 -23.95 -12.84
C THR A 5 3.60 -22.75 -13.50
N ALA A 6 4.43 -22.97 -14.52
CA ALA A 6 5.02 -21.88 -15.31
C ALA A 6 3.93 -20.96 -15.91
N VAL A 7 2.80 -21.54 -16.36
CA VAL A 7 1.66 -20.78 -16.88
C VAL A 7 1.04 -19.90 -15.79
N SER A 8 0.75 -20.48 -14.63
CA SER A 8 0.18 -19.73 -13.50
C SER A 8 1.10 -18.61 -13.03
N LEU A 9 2.40 -18.88 -12.93
CA LEU A 9 3.39 -17.87 -12.53
C LEU A 9 3.43 -16.69 -13.50
N SER A 10 3.42 -16.97 -14.81
CA SER A 10 3.37 -15.92 -15.84
C SER A 10 2.09 -15.09 -15.73
N ILE A 11 0.93 -15.73 -15.57
CA ILE A 11 -0.35 -15.03 -15.39
C ILE A 11 -0.28 -14.07 -14.19
N PHE A 12 0.13 -14.57 -13.02
CA PHE A 12 0.21 -13.73 -11.82
C PHE A 12 1.23 -12.59 -11.95
N ARG A 13 2.38 -12.85 -12.59
CA ARG A 13 3.38 -11.80 -12.87
C ARG A 13 2.74 -10.64 -13.65
N TYR A 14 2.01 -10.95 -14.73
CA TYR A 14 1.37 -9.91 -15.55
C TYR A 14 0.20 -9.23 -14.83
N LEU A 15 -0.56 -9.96 -14.02
CA LEU A 15 -1.64 -9.38 -13.21
C LEU A 15 -1.11 -8.38 -12.16
N PHE A 16 -0.01 -8.71 -11.46
CA PHE A 16 0.56 -7.76 -10.49
C PHE A 16 1.21 -6.56 -11.18
N ALA A 17 1.86 -6.78 -12.33
CA ALA A 17 2.41 -5.69 -13.12
C ALA A 17 1.32 -4.75 -13.65
N SER A 18 0.18 -5.29 -14.11
CA SER A 18 -0.93 -4.47 -14.61
C SER A 18 -1.53 -3.60 -13.51
N VAL A 19 -1.61 -4.08 -12.27
CA VAL A 19 -2.07 -3.25 -11.13
C VAL A 19 -1.17 -2.04 -10.93
N ALA A 20 0.15 -2.24 -10.89
CA ALA A 20 1.09 -1.12 -10.74
C ALA A 20 0.98 -0.13 -11.91
N GLU A 21 0.81 -0.63 -13.14
CA GLU A 21 0.65 0.22 -14.32
C GLU A 21 -0.65 1.04 -14.30
N GLU A 22 -1.77 0.42 -13.92
CA GLU A 22 -3.06 1.09 -13.78
C GLU A 22 -3.05 2.16 -12.67
N MET A 23 -2.32 1.92 -11.57
CA MET A 23 -2.07 2.95 -10.55
C MET A 23 -1.37 4.17 -11.18
N GLY A 24 -0.33 3.94 -11.98
CA GLY A 24 0.40 5.01 -12.67
C GLY A 24 -0.47 5.79 -13.65
N VAL A 25 -1.25 5.10 -14.49
CA VAL A 25 -2.21 5.72 -15.41
C VAL A 25 -3.24 6.57 -14.64
N THR A 26 -3.74 6.06 -13.52
CA THR A 26 -4.72 6.77 -12.69
C THR A 26 -4.12 8.03 -12.08
N LEU A 27 -2.92 7.92 -11.50
CA LEU A 27 -2.19 9.04 -10.92
C LEU A 27 -1.92 10.14 -11.96
N GLY A 28 -1.39 9.78 -13.13
CA GLY A 28 -1.11 10.73 -14.21
C GLY A 28 -2.37 11.44 -14.72
N ARG A 29 -3.51 10.74 -14.81
CA ARG A 29 -4.78 11.34 -15.24
C ARG A 29 -5.35 12.31 -14.21
N ALA A 30 -5.25 11.97 -12.93
CA ALA A 30 -5.74 12.78 -11.82
C ALA A 30 -4.86 13.99 -11.50
N ALA A 31 -3.59 13.97 -11.90
CA ALA A 31 -2.65 15.03 -11.59
C ALA A 31 -2.98 16.38 -12.26
N TYR A 32 -2.72 17.45 -11.51
CA TYR A 32 -2.68 18.82 -12.04
C TYR A 32 -1.25 19.32 -12.28
N SER A 33 -0.25 18.73 -11.62
CA SER A 33 1.16 19.11 -11.75
C SER A 33 1.69 18.73 -13.13
N PRO A 34 2.30 19.66 -13.89
CA PRO A 34 2.98 19.33 -15.15
C PRO A 34 4.11 18.30 -14.97
N ASN A 35 4.77 18.28 -13.82
CA ASN A 35 5.80 17.26 -13.55
C ASN A 35 5.19 15.85 -13.56
N ILE A 36 4.02 15.66 -12.97
CA ILE A 36 3.37 14.35 -12.94
C ILE A 36 2.64 14.10 -14.27
N LYS A 37 1.89 15.08 -14.79
CA LYS A 37 0.99 14.90 -15.93
C LYS A 37 1.70 14.86 -17.29
N GLU A 38 2.71 15.69 -17.47
CA GLU A 38 3.40 15.86 -18.76
C GLU A 38 4.78 15.23 -18.74
N ARG A 39 5.53 15.40 -17.65
CA ARG A 39 6.87 14.80 -17.50
C ARG A 39 6.85 13.37 -17.00
N LEU A 40 5.70 12.88 -16.54
CA LEU A 40 5.52 11.53 -15.98
C LEU A 40 6.50 11.24 -14.82
N ASP A 41 6.77 12.28 -14.03
CA ASP A 41 7.70 12.26 -12.90
C ASP A 41 7.03 11.66 -11.66
N PHE A 42 6.74 10.36 -11.75
CA PHE A 42 6.16 9.56 -10.68
C PHE A 42 6.51 8.09 -10.90
N SER A 43 6.30 7.26 -9.90
CA SER A 43 6.39 5.81 -10.04
C SER A 43 5.41 5.15 -9.09
N CYS A 44 4.99 3.93 -9.41
CA CYS A 44 4.02 3.19 -8.64
C CYS A 44 4.51 1.76 -8.44
N ALA A 45 4.34 1.21 -7.25
CA ALA A 45 4.76 -0.13 -6.91
C ALA A 45 3.82 -0.80 -5.90
N LEU A 46 3.77 -2.12 -6.02
CA LEU A 46 3.03 -3.02 -5.15
C LEU A 46 4.03 -3.80 -4.29
N PHE A 47 3.78 -3.85 -2.99
CA PHE A 47 4.59 -4.54 -2.01
C PHE A 47 3.74 -5.59 -1.28
N LEU A 48 4.38 -6.67 -0.85
CA LEU A 48 3.79 -7.66 0.04
C LEU A 48 3.59 -7.06 1.45
N GLY A 49 2.77 -7.70 2.28
CA GLY A 49 2.55 -7.29 3.67
C GLY A 49 3.79 -7.29 4.58
N ASP A 50 4.91 -7.85 4.13
CA ASP A 50 6.23 -7.77 4.77
C ASP A 50 7.12 -6.65 4.21
N GLY A 51 6.59 -5.85 3.27
CA GLY A 51 7.27 -4.73 2.64
C GLY A 51 8.27 -5.11 1.55
N ARG A 52 8.30 -6.36 1.06
CA ARG A 52 9.07 -6.72 -0.15
C ARG A 52 8.34 -6.29 -1.41
N MET A 53 9.06 -5.68 -2.36
CA MET A 53 8.50 -5.27 -3.65
C MET A 53 8.05 -6.50 -4.45
N LEU A 54 6.79 -6.49 -4.89
CA LEU A 54 6.17 -7.54 -5.71
C LEU A 54 6.11 -7.16 -7.18
N ALA A 55 5.70 -5.93 -7.47
CA ALA A 55 5.59 -5.40 -8.82
C ALA A 55 5.79 -3.89 -8.82
N GLN A 56 6.13 -3.35 -9.99
CA GLN A 56 6.34 -1.93 -10.19
C GLN A 56 5.94 -1.55 -11.61
N ALA A 57 5.51 -0.31 -11.77
CA ALA A 57 5.36 0.35 -13.05
C ALA A 57 6.68 1.05 -13.37
N ALA A 58 7.23 0.78 -14.55
CA ALA A 58 8.58 1.17 -14.92
C ALA A 58 8.66 2.65 -15.32
N HIS A 59 8.62 3.56 -14.34
CA HIS A 59 8.54 4.99 -14.65
C HIS A 59 9.84 5.75 -14.34
N ILE A 60 10.54 5.56 -13.20
CA ILE A 60 11.86 6.19 -12.95
C ILE A 60 12.77 5.32 -12.05
N PRO A 61 13.98 4.91 -12.50
CA PRO A 61 14.86 4.02 -11.72
C PRO A 61 15.25 4.50 -10.31
N VAL A 62 15.43 5.81 -10.12
CA VAL A 62 15.84 6.36 -8.81
C VAL A 62 14.73 6.21 -7.76
N HIS A 63 13.46 6.39 -8.16
CA HIS A 63 12.31 6.15 -7.27
C HIS A 63 12.26 4.69 -6.84
N LEU A 64 12.47 3.78 -7.77
CA LEU A 64 12.37 2.34 -7.55
C LEU A 64 13.48 1.79 -6.65
N GLY A 65 14.65 2.41 -6.66
CA GLY A 65 15.73 2.09 -5.73
C GLY A 65 15.42 2.48 -4.28
N ALA A 66 14.67 3.57 -4.08
CA ALA A 66 14.45 4.15 -2.77
C ALA A 66 13.12 3.74 -2.10
N MET A 67 12.06 3.50 -2.89
CA MET A 67 10.74 3.08 -2.38
C MET A 67 10.76 1.89 -1.41
N PRO A 68 11.56 0.82 -1.59
CA PRO A 68 11.65 -0.25 -0.61
C PRO A 68 12.04 0.25 0.79
N ALA A 69 12.97 1.22 0.88
CA ALA A 69 13.34 1.80 2.16
C ALA A 69 12.19 2.62 2.75
N SER A 70 11.47 3.41 1.93
CA SER A 70 10.29 4.17 2.35
C SER A 70 9.18 3.27 2.93
N VAL A 71 8.89 2.14 2.27
CA VAL A 71 7.89 1.18 2.75
C VAL A 71 8.33 0.52 4.06
N GLN A 72 9.61 0.14 4.19
CA GLN A 72 10.14 -0.42 5.44
C GLN A 72 10.14 0.61 6.59
N ALA A 73 10.44 1.87 6.29
CA ALA A 73 10.34 2.96 7.26
C ALA A 73 8.91 3.15 7.74
N ALA A 74 7.93 3.18 6.82
CA ALA A 74 6.52 3.26 7.15
C ALA A 74 6.08 2.08 8.05
N ILE A 75 6.44 0.84 7.68
CA ILE A 75 6.09 -0.36 8.46
C ILE A 75 6.69 -0.31 9.87
N SER A 76 7.97 0.03 9.98
CA SER A 76 8.68 0.01 11.27
C SER A 76 8.26 1.11 12.24
N GLN A 77 7.83 2.27 11.73
CA GLN A 77 7.56 3.45 12.56
C GLN A 77 6.06 3.74 12.75
N CYS A 78 5.21 3.29 11.83
CA CYS A 78 3.79 3.67 11.84
C CYS A 78 2.83 2.50 12.05
N ALA A 79 3.31 1.24 12.11
CA ALA A 79 2.46 0.12 12.51
C ALA A 79 2.01 0.25 13.99
N PRO A 80 0.82 -0.26 14.36
CA PRO A 80 -0.15 -0.97 13.51
C PRO A 80 -0.95 -0.04 12.59
N PHE A 81 -1.42 -0.59 11.47
CA PHE A 81 -2.19 0.14 10.47
C PHE A 81 -3.68 -0.17 10.53
N ALA A 82 -4.51 0.79 10.10
CA ALA A 82 -5.93 0.63 9.83
C ALA A 82 -6.26 0.83 8.33
N PRO A 83 -7.38 0.26 7.83
CA PRO A 83 -7.85 0.54 6.48
C PRO A 83 -8.09 2.05 6.26
N GLY A 84 -7.52 2.58 5.18
CA GLY A 84 -7.61 4.01 4.83
C GLY A 84 -6.42 4.85 5.30
N ASP A 85 -5.51 4.30 6.10
CA ASP A 85 -4.28 5.00 6.47
C ASP A 85 -3.38 5.25 5.24
N VAL A 86 -2.65 6.36 5.30
CA VAL A 86 -1.60 6.70 4.33
C VAL A 86 -0.41 7.30 5.10
N VAL A 87 0.77 6.70 4.95
CA VAL A 87 2.02 7.24 5.47
C VAL A 87 2.72 8.05 4.39
N ILE A 88 3.27 9.20 4.77
CA ILE A 88 4.01 10.06 3.86
C ILE A 88 5.48 10.02 4.26
N VAL A 89 6.35 9.64 3.33
CA VAL A 89 7.81 9.54 3.54
C VAL A 89 8.54 10.48 2.60
N ASN A 90 9.42 11.30 3.18
CA ASN A 90 10.32 12.20 2.46
C ASN A 90 11.70 12.36 3.16
N ASP A 91 11.98 11.52 4.17
CA ASP A 91 13.30 11.55 4.82
C ASP A 91 14.34 10.89 3.89
N PRO A 92 15.38 11.62 3.44
CA PRO A 92 16.39 11.06 2.54
C PRO A 92 17.17 9.89 3.14
N TYR A 93 17.21 9.75 4.47
CA TYR A 93 17.85 8.61 5.13
C TYR A 93 16.93 7.38 5.24
N GLN A 94 15.67 7.51 4.84
CA GLN A 94 14.66 6.46 4.95
C GLN A 94 13.90 6.22 3.64
N GLY A 95 14.51 6.52 2.49
CA GLY A 95 13.94 6.24 1.17
C GLY A 95 13.42 7.46 0.41
N GLY A 96 13.52 8.68 0.97
CA GLY A 96 13.45 9.90 0.17
C GLY A 96 14.66 10.03 -0.75
N ASN A 97 14.49 10.56 -1.95
CA ASN A 97 15.59 10.81 -2.88
C ASN A 97 16.10 12.25 -2.78
N HIS A 98 15.18 13.19 -2.93
CA HIS A 98 15.39 14.61 -2.70
C HIS A 98 14.08 15.27 -2.31
N LEU A 99 14.14 16.49 -1.81
CA LEU A 99 13.02 17.15 -1.13
C LEU A 99 11.66 17.12 -1.88
N PRO A 100 11.56 17.26 -3.21
CA PRO A 100 10.26 17.18 -3.89
C PRO A 100 9.73 15.74 -4.12
N ASP A 101 10.50 14.69 -3.84
CA ASP A 101 10.08 13.29 -4.05
C ASP A 101 9.41 12.75 -2.80
N ILE A 102 8.07 12.72 -2.83
CA ILE A 102 7.25 12.27 -1.73
C ILE A 102 6.72 10.88 -2.03
N THR A 103 6.99 9.91 -1.14
CA THR A 103 6.40 8.56 -1.24
C THR A 103 5.15 8.48 -0.36
N LEU A 104 4.04 8.03 -0.92
CA LEU A 104 2.80 7.74 -0.18
C LEU A 104 2.67 6.22 -0.02
N VAL A 105 2.63 5.71 1.20
CA VAL A 105 2.52 4.27 1.47
C VAL A 105 1.16 3.97 2.09
N SER A 106 0.33 3.16 1.42
CA SER A 106 -0.99 2.79 1.94
C SER A 106 -1.12 1.26 2.11
N PRO A 107 -1.57 0.78 3.29
CA PRO A 107 -1.81 -0.63 3.57
C PRO A 107 -3.12 -1.11 2.93
N VAL A 108 -3.08 -2.30 2.33
CA VAL A 108 -4.25 -2.96 1.73
C VAL A 108 -4.52 -4.26 2.47
N PHE A 109 -5.78 -4.47 2.87
CA PHE A 109 -6.22 -5.61 3.67
C PHE A 109 -7.16 -6.51 2.86
N PHE A 110 -6.87 -7.81 2.77
CA PHE A 110 -7.78 -8.81 2.22
C PHE A 110 -8.53 -9.53 3.34
N GLY A 111 -9.84 -9.75 3.15
CA GLY A 111 -10.61 -10.63 4.02
C GLY A 111 -10.92 -10.08 5.41
N ASN A 112 -11.46 -8.87 5.50
CA ASN A 112 -12.71 -8.60 6.22
C ASN A 112 -13.10 -7.19 5.81
N GLN A 113 -14.00 -7.08 4.84
CA GLN A 113 -14.80 -5.87 4.74
C GLN A 113 -15.51 -5.80 6.10
N HIS A 114 -15.07 -4.91 6.99
CA HIS A 114 -15.99 -4.44 8.00
C HIS A 114 -17.15 -3.89 7.18
N SER A 115 -18.26 -4.63 7.16
CA SER A 115 -19.56 -4.06 6.88
C SER A 115 -19.59 -2.76 7.65
N ALA A 116 -19.46 -1.64 6.93
CA ALA A 116 -19.98 -0.38 7.39
C ALA A 116 -21.50 -0.56 7.41
N ASN A 117 -21.98 -1.30 8.42
CA ASN A 117 -23.38 -1.41 8.74
C ASN A 117 -23.74 -0.06 9.35
N SER A 118 -24.14 0.87 8.49
CA SER A 118 -24.72 2.16 8.88
C SER A 118 -26.12 2.03 9.50
N ASN A 119 -26.50 0.85 10.00
CA ASN A 119 -27.81 0.56 10.59
C ASN A 119 -27.73 -0.52 11.70
N GLN A 120 -27.12 -0.21 12.85
CA GLN A 120 -27.47 -0.90 14.09
C GLN A 120 -27.94 0.10 15.14
N SER A 121 -29.26 0.15 15.22
CA SER A 121 -30.08 0.66 16.30
C SER A 121 -29.56 0.24 17.68
N THR A 122 -29.58 1.21 18.58
CA THR A 122 -29.63 1.14 20.05
C THR A 122 -29.99 -0.23 20.64
N GLU A 123 -28.99 -0.95 21.16
CA GLU A 123 -29.15 -1.90 22.26
C GLU A 123 -28.02 -1.66 23.27
N PRO A 124 -28.30 -1.59 24.58
CA PRO A 124 -27.29 -1.23 25.57
C PRO A 124 -26.30 -2.40 25.75
N VAL A 125 -25.03 -2.11 25.48
CA VAL A 125 -23.91 -3.01 25.78
C VAL A 125 -23.93 -3.32 27.28
N THR A 126 -24.27 -4.56 27.63
CA THR A 126 -24.15 -5.04 29.01
C THR A 126 -22.66 -5.28 29.29
N LEU A 127 -22.06 -4.39 30.10
CA LEU A 127 -20.68 -4.49 30.52
C LEU A 127 -20.52 -5.66 31.51
N SER A 128 -19.94 -6.77 31.05
CA SER A 128 -19.29 -7.73 31.94
C SER A 128 -17.84 -7.26 32.16
N PRO A 129 -17.36 -7.10 33.41
CA PRO A 129 -16.03 -6.59 33.66
C PRO A 129 -14.99 -7.67 33.35
N GLY A 130 -14.09 -7.43 32.39
CA GLY A 130 -12.80 -8.13 32.38
C GLY A 130 -12.20 -8.64 31.08
N HIS A 131 -12.74 -8.35 29.88
CA HIS A 131 -12.04 -8.69 28.64
C HIS A 131 -12.45 -7.77 27.48
N LEU A 132 -11.76 -6.65 27.32
CA LEU A 132 -11.67 -6.03 26.00
C LEU A 132 -10.75 -6.92 25.17
N VAL A 133 -11.32 -7.83 24.39
CA VAL A 133 -10.59 -8.48 23.30
C VAL A 133 -10.32 -7.36 22.30
N THR A 134 -9.16 -6.72 22.38
CA THR A 134 -8.68 -5.91 21.28
C THR A 134 -8.51 -6.86 20.09
N PRO A 135 -9.17 -6.64 18.95
CA PRO A 135 -8.88 -7.45 17.78
C PRO A 135 -7.38 -7.31 17.49
N SER A 136 -6.70 -8.44 17.26
CA SER A 136 -5.30 -8.43 16.83
C SER A 136 -5.17 -7.43 15.67
N PRO A 137 -4.18 -6.52 15.69
CA PRO A 137 -4.01 -5.57 14.60
C PRO A 137 -3.95 -6.35 13.29
N LEU A 138 -4.84 -6.00 12.36
CA LEU A 138 -4.85 -6.63 11.05
C LEU A 138 -3.48 -6.39 10.45
N GLN A 139 -2.81 -7.44 10.00
CA GLN A 139 -1.59 -7.28 9.23
C GLN A 139 -1.99 -6.92 7.79
N PRO A 140 -1.44 -5.84 7.20
CA PRO A 140 -1.68 -5.53 5.80
C PRO A 140 -1.31 -6.73 4.94
N SER A 141 -2.16 -7.06 3.97
CA SER A 141 -1.87 -8.11 2.99
C SER A 141 -0.86 -7.61 1.96
N PHE A 142 -0.97 -6.33 1.58
CA PHE A 142 -0.11 -5.64 0.63
C PHE A 142 0.08 -4.18 1.07
N PHE A 143 1.05 -3.51 0.46
CA PHE A 143 1.13 -2.05 0.44
C PHE A 143 1.18 -1.57 -1.00
N VAL A 144 0.58 -0.43 -1.25
CA VAL A 144 0.76 0.33 -2.50
C VAL A 144 1.60 1.57 -2.18
N ALA A 145 2.54 1.89 -3.07
CA ALA A 145 3.37 3.09 -2.98
C ALA A 145 3.63 3.72 -4.35
#